data_AF-A0A4Q0GNF5-F1
#
_entry.id   AF-A0A4Q0GNF5-F1
#
_cell.length_a   1.000
_cell.length_b   1.000
_cell.length_c   1.000
_cell.angle_alpha   90.00
_cell.angle_beta   90.00
_cell.angle_gamma   90.00
#
_symmetry.space_group_name_H-M   'P 1'
#
loop_
_entity.id
_entity.type
_entity.pdbx_description
1 polymer ?
#
loop_
_entity_poly.entity_id
_entity_poly.type
_entity_poly.pdbx_seq_one_letter_code
_entity_poly.pdbx_strand_id
1 'polypeptide(L)'
;MIVSERVRERMVEVGLSQSELARRVGVAQPTIYKLLHTAKKGSTKLHLIARELRTTPAYLSGETDDPDLNAPPPQPAAPPMILMSVNLPPERALARMFIGLLAGIDPKASRDEQALLLAQRLPIGLSQLRDLLPDPVTPDHPERADVDEARAMPHPEPIR
;
A
#
# COMPACT_ATOMS: atom_id res chain seq x y z
N MET A 1 11.43 -28.92 -15.92
CA MET A 1 11.72 -28.00 -17.05
C MET A 1 10.84 -26.75 -16.87
N ILE A 2 10.92 -25.69 -17.66
CA ILE A 2 9.93 -24.59 -17.61
C ILE A 2 9.34 -24.43 -19.00
N VAL A 3 8.01 -24.36 -19.09
CA VAL A 3 7.27 -24.15 -20.33
C VAL A 3 7.05 -22.65 -20.51
N SER A 4 7.84 -22.04 -21.38
CA SER A 4 7.84 -20.59 -21.59
C SER A 4 6.48 -20.03 -22.04
N GLU A 5 5.68 -20.82 -22.75
CA GLU A 5 4.34 -20.44 -23.23
C GLU A 5 3.36 -20.23 -22.07
N ARG A 6 3.28 -21.20 -21.15
CA ARG A 6 2.46 -21.13 -19.93
C ARG A 6 2.82 -19.94 -19.04
N VAL A 7 4.10 -19.59 -18.98
CA VAL A 7 4.55 -18.37 -18.26
C VAL A 7 3.98 -17.11 -18.92
N ARG A 8 3.98 -17.02 -20.26
CA ARG A 8 3.41 -15.86 -20.99
C ARG A 8 1.91 -15.77 -20.80
N GLU A 9 1.19 -16.88 -20.88
CA GLU A 9 -0.26 -16.92 -20.67
C GLU A 9 -0.63 -16.39 -19.28
N ARG A 10 0.02 -16.91 -18.22
CA ARG A 10 -0.23 -16.44 -16.85
C ARG A 10 0.16 -14.98 -16.65
N MET A 11 1.21 -14.50 -17.29
CA MET A 11 1.56 -13.07 -17.25
C MET A 11 0.45 -12.19 -17.84
N VAL A 12 -0.18 -12.63 -18.93
CA VAL A 12 -1.31 -11.92 -19.55
C VAL A 12 -2.52 -11.94 -18.62
N GLU A 13 -2.87 -13.10 -18.06
CA GLU A 13 -4.04 -13.26 -17.19
C GLU A 13 -3.92 -12.45 -15.88
N VAL A 14 -2.71 -12.36 -15.30
CA VAL A 14 -2.47 -11.58 -14.07
C VAL A 14 -2.15 -10.10 -14.38
N GLY A 15 -1.99 -9.73 -15.66
CA GLY A 15 -1.69 -8.37 -16.08
C GLY A 15 -0.28 -7.88 -15.72
N LEU A 16 0.70 -8.78 -15.66
CA LEU A 16 2.08 -8.46 -15.30
C LEU A 16 3.00 -8.38 -16.53
N SER A 17 3.76 -7.30 -16.63
CA SER A 17 4.86 -7.19 -17.62
C SER A 17 6.09 -7.98 -17.17
N GLN A 18 7.02 -8.27 -18.10
CA GLN A 18 8.28 -8.97 -17.77
C GLN A 18 9.11 -8.21 -16.73
N SER A 19 9.14 -6.87 -16.84
CA SER A 19 9.87 -5.99 -15.93
C SER A 19 9.24 -5.97 -14.54
N GLU A 20 7.90 -5.98 -14.48
CA GLU A 20 7.16 -6.03 -13.22
C GLU A 20 7.34 -7.37 -12.51
N LEU A 21 7.23 -8.48 -13.25
CA LEU A 21 7.51 -9.82 -12.72
C LEU A 21 8.96 -9.92 -12.19
N ALA A 22 9.94 -9.37 -12.92
CA ALA A 22 11.33 -9.38 -12.51
C ALA A 22 11.54 -8.63 -11.17
N ARG A 23 10.91 -7.46 -11.02
CA ARG A 23 10.95 -6.67 -9.78
C ARG A 23 10.34 -7.42 -8.60
N ARG A 24 9.16 -8.03 -8.78
CA ARG A 24 8.45 -8.77 -7.71
C ARG A 24 9.17 -10.03 -7.28
N VAL A 25 9.80 -10.74 -8.22
CA VAL A 25 10.59 -11.96 -7.95
C VAL A 25 11.99 -11.63 -7.42
N GLY A 26 12.46 -10.38 -7.53
CA GLY A 26 13.81 -9.99 -7.12
C GLY A 26 14.89 -10.56 -8.05
N VAL A 27 14.67 -10.47 -9.36
CA VAL A 27 15.64 -10.85 -10.40
C VAL A 27 15.82 -9.72 -11.41
N ALA A 28 16.93 -9.73 -12.13
CA ALA A 28 17.10 -8.81 -13.25
C ALA A 28 16.13 -9.18 -14.40
N GLN A 29 15.58 -8.18 -15.10
CA GLN A 29 14.71 -8.40 -16.25
C GLN A 29 15.31 -9.36 -17.32
N PRO A 30 16.62 -9.32 -17.64
CA PRO A 30 17.21 -10.29 -18.58
C PRO A 30 17.10 -11.74 -18.13
N THR A 31 16.97 -12.02 -16.83
CA THR A 31 16.72 -13.36 -16.30
C THR A 31 15.34 -13.87 -16.71
N ILE A 32 14.31 -13.02 -16.62
CA ILE A 32 12.96 -13.34 -17.08
C ILE A 32 12.94 -13.50 -18.61
N TYR A 33 13.63 -12.62 -19.33
CA TYR A 33 13.75 -12.74 -20.79
C TYR A 33 14.36 -14.08 -21.21
N LYS A 34 15.48 -14.48 -20.59
CA LYS A 34 16.13 -15.78 -20.87
C LYS A 34 15.22 -16.96 -20.49
N LEU A 35 14.45 -16.84 -19.42
CA LEU A 35 13.49 -17.86 -19.02
C LEU A 35 12.40 -18.05 -20.08
N LEU A 36 11.94 -16.98 -20.73
CA LEU A 36 10.91 -17.05 -21.77
C LEU A 36 11.42 -17.52 -23.15
N HIS A 37 12.72 -17.37 -23.43
CA HIS A 37 13.28 -17.67 -24.77
C HIS A 37 14.24 -18.86 -24.80
N THR A 38 14.80 -19.26 -23.66
CA THR A 38 15.92 -20.22 -23.60
C THR A 38 15.72 -21.32 -22.56
N ALA A 39 14.63 -21.33 -21.79
CA ALA A 39 14.47 -22.28 -20.70
C ALA A 39 14.36 -23.75 -21.15
N LYS A 40 15.50 -24.44 -21.14
CA LYS A 40 15.60 -25.91 -21.10
C LYS A 40 16.08 -26.42 -19.73
N LYS A 41 16.49 -25.52 -18.83
CA LYS A 41 16.92 -25.82 -17.45
C LYS A 41 15.95 -25.19 -16.45
N GLY A 42 15.71 -25.88 -15.33
CA GLY A 42 14.89 -25.37 -14.23
C GLY A 42 15.49 -24.09 -13.62
N SER A 43 14.62 -23.19 -13.16
CA SER A 43 15.02 -22.02 -12.38
C SER A 43 14.95 -22.35 -10.89
N THR A 44 15.99 -22.04 -10.12
CA THR A 44 15.94 -22.13 -8.65
C THR A 44 14.85 -21.24 -8.05
N LYS A 45 14.43 -20.21 -8.78
CA LYS A 45 13.39 -19.24 -8.37
C LYS A 45 12.00 -19.54 -8.95
N LEU A 46 11.78 -20.75 -9.50
CA LEU A 46 10.50 -21.12 -10.11
C LEU A 46 9.31 -20.96 -9.14
N HIS A 47 9.49 -21.30 -7.87
CA HIS A 47 8.48 -21.14 -6.83
C HIS A 47 8.06 -19.68 -6.60
N LEU A 48 9.00 -18.73 -6.65
CA LEU A 48 8.71 -17.30 -6.54
C LEU A 48 7.95 -16.80 -7.77
N ILE A 49 8.36 -17.24 -8.96
CA ILE A 49 7.68 -16.88 -10.21
C ILE A 49 6.24 -17.38 -10.20
N ALA A 50 6.03 -18.65 -9.81
CA ALA A 50 4.70 -19.24 -9.70
C ALA A 50 3.80 -18.46 -8.73
N ARG A 51 4.34 -18.02 -7.59
CA ARG A 51 3.61 -17.20 -6.61
C ARG A 51 3.13 -15.87 -7.20
N GLU A 52 4.01 -15.14 -7.87
CA GLU A 52 3.65 -13.84 -8.46
C GLU A 52 2.68 -14.00 -9.64
N LEU A 53 2.77 -15.12 -10.38
CA LEU A 53 1.85 -15.48 -11.46
C LEU A 53 0.58 -16.19 -10.99
N ARG A 54 0.37 -16.28 -9.68
CA ARG A 54 -0.79 -16.93 -9.03
C ARG A 54 -1.06 -18.31 -9.63
N THR A 55 -0.04 -19.13 -9.73
CA THR A 55 -0.12 -20.49 -10.30
C THR A 55 0.86 -21.40 -9.55
N THR A 56 1.02 -22.63 -10.02
CA THR A 56 1.90 -23.62 -9.41
C THR A 56 3.20 -23.80 -10.21
N PRO A 57 4.31 -24.15 -9.54
CA PRO A 57 5.54 -24.56 -10.21
C PRO A 57 5.30 -25.73 -11.17
N ALA A 58 4.42 -26.67 -10.79
CA ALA A 58 4.06 -27.85 -11.57
C ALA A 58 3.35 -27.48 -12.89
N TYR A 59 2.46 -26.49 -12.86
CA TYR A 59 1.84 -25.97 -14.07
C TYR A 59 2.87 -25.31 -14.98
N LEU A 60 3.75 -24.48 -14.43
CA LEU A 60 4.81 -23.82 -15.19
C LEU A 60 5.87 -24.79 -15.72
N SER A 61 6.05 -25.96 -15.10
CA SER A 61 7.00 -26.98 -15.53
C SER A 61 6.43 -27.97 -16.55
N GLY A 62 5.12 -27.98 -16.76
CA GLY A 62 4.43 -28.93 -17.64
C GLY A 62 4.06 -30.25 -16.95
N GLU A 63 4.19 -30.33 -15.62
CA GLU A 63 3.89 -31.55 -14.85
C GLU A 63 2.39 -31.75 -14.61
N THR A 64 1.61 -30.67 -14.67
CA THR A 64 0.14 -30.68 -14.57
C THR A 64 -0.46 -29.68 -15.53
N ASP A 65 -1.67 -29.95 -16.03
CA ASP A 65 -2.47 -29.00 -16.81
C ASP A 65 -3.38 -28.13 -15.94
N ASP A 66 -3.52 -28.46 -14.66
CA ASP A 66 -4.31 -27.69 -13.71
C ASP A 66 -3.43 -26.60 -13.05
N PRO A 67 -3.70 -25.30 -13.30
CA PRO A 67 -2.92 -24.18 -12.77
C PRO A 67 -3.12 -23.96 -11.27
N ASP A 68 -4.19 -24.50 -10.69
CA ASP A 68 -4.61 -24.32 -9.30
C ASP A 68 -4.31 -25.55 -8.43
N LEU A 69 -3.90 -26.66 -9.05
CA LEU A 69 -3.53 -27.89 -8.36
C LEU A 69 -2.38 -27.66 -7.37
N ASN A 70 -2.71 -27.53 -6.08
CA ASN A 70 -1.81 -27.16 -4.99
C ASN A 70 -1.27 -25.71 -5.04
N ALA A 71 -1.99 -24.79 -5.68
CA ALA A 71 -1.67 -23.37 -5.55
C ALA A 71 -1.82 -22.96 -4.07
N PRO A 72 -0.82 -22.28 -3.46
CA PRO A 72 -1.01 -21.74 -2.13
C PRO A 72 -2.24 -20.82 -2.14
N PRO A 73 -3.12 -20.89 -1.13
CA PRO A 73 -4.32 -20.07 -1.10
C PRO A 73 -3.91 -18.61 -1.30
N PRO A 74 -4.69 -17.81 -2.07
CA PRO A 74 -4.38 -16.40 -2.26
C PRO A 74 -4.17 -15.78 -0.88
N GLN A 75 -2.98 -15.21 -0.65
CA GLN A 75 -2.72 -14.46 0.57
C GLN A 75 -3.86 -13.43 0.69
N PRO A 76 -4.64 -13.43 1.79
CA PRO A 76 -5.66 -12.43 1.95
C PRO A 76 -4.98 -11.08 1.78
N ALA A 77 -5.46 -10.29 0.82
CA ALA A 77 -4.98 -8.93 0.63
C ALA A 77 -5.03 -8.27 2.01
N ALA A 78 -3.88 -7.83 2.52
CA ALA A 78 -3.84 -7.13 3.80
C ALA A 78 -4.94 -6.05 3.74
N PRO A 79 -5.85 -5.99 4.74
CA PRO A 79 -6.92 -5.01 4.71
C PRO A 79 -6.27 -3.63 4.48
N PRO A 80 -6.80 -2.80 3.57
CA PRO A 80 -6.22 -1.50 3.31
C PRO A 80 -6.15 -0.74 4.62
N MET A 81 -4.94 -0.56 5.16
CA MET A 81 -4.72 0.22 6.35
C MET A 81 -4.85 1.69 5.94
N ILE A 82 -6.01 2.28 6.21
CA ILE A 82 -6.23 3.71 6.07
C ILE A 82 -5.57 4.38 7.27
N LEU A 83 -4.37 4.94 7.08
CA LEU A 83 -3.69 5.77 8.07
C LEU A 83 -4.35 7.15 8.08
N MET A 84 -5.19 7.42 9.08
CA MET A 84 -5.82 8.71 9.29
C MET A 84 -4.96 9.54 10.27
N SER A 85 -4.58 10.76 9.91
CA SER A 85 -3.88 11.66 10.83
C SER A 85 -4.83 12.14 11.93
N VAL A 86 -4.58 11.74 13.18
CA VAL A 86 -5.34 12.21 14.35
C VAL A 86 -4.52 13.31 15.03
N ASN A 87 -5.03 14.54 15.03
CA ASN A 87 -4.47 15.59 15.88
C ASN A 87 -5.00 15.37 17.30
N LEU A 88 -4.14 14.88 18.20
CA LEU A 88 -4.55 14.63 19.59
C LEU A 88 -4.74 15.96 20.32
N PRO A 89 -5.82 16.11 21.11
CA PRO A 89 -6.00 17.28 21.96
C PRO A 89 -4.93 17.32 23.05
N PRO A 90 -4.71 18.48 23.70
CA PRO A 90 -3.73 18.60 24.79
C PRO A 90 -4.05 17.60 25.91
N GLU A 91 -3.01 17.12 26.59
CA GLU A 91 -3.07 16.04 27.60
C GLU A 91 -4.23 16.17 28.59
N ARG A 92 -4.50 17.40 29.07
CA ARG A 92 -5.57 17.69 30.02
C ARG A 92 -6.97 17.42 29.47
N ALA A 93 -7.21 17.73 28.21
CA ALA A 93 -8.49 17.47 27.55
C ALA A 93 -8.67 15.97 27.33
N LEU A 94 -7.61 15.27 26.93
CA LEU A 94 -7.60 13.82 26.78
C LEU A 94 -7.87 13.11 28.11
N ALA A 95 -7.21 13.55 29.20
CA ALA A 95 -7.42 13.01 30.54
C ALA A 95 -8.87 13.19 31.02
N ARG A 96 -9.47 14.37 30.80
CA ARG A 96 -10.88 14.62 31.15
C ARG A 96 -11.85 13.72 30.38
N MET A 97 -11.59 13.48 29.09
CA MET A 97 -12.38 12.54 28.30
C MET A 97 -12.26 11.12 28.86
N PHE A 98 -11.04 10.67 29.17
CA PHE A 98 -10.84 9.34 29.76
C PHE A 98 -11.53 9.16 31.10
N ILE A 99 -11.53 10.19 31.96
CA ILE A 99 -12.28 10.17 33.22
C ILE A 99 -13.78 9.95 32.94
N GLY A 100 -14.35 10.63 31.95
CA GLY A 100 -15.75 10.44 31.56
C GLY A 100 -16.05 9.03 31.03
N LEU A 101 -15.16 8.48 30.19
CA LEU A 101 -15.33 7.12 29.66
C LEU A 101 -15.19 6.04 30.74
N LEU A 102 -14.30 6.24 31.71
CA LEU A 102 -14.09 5.35 32.86
C LEU A 102 -15.24 5.44 33.86
N ALA A 103 -15.89 6.59 34.02
CA ALA A 103 -17.06 6.74 34.91
C ALA A 103 -18.24 5.85 34.52
N GLY A 104 -18.31 5.40 33.25
CA GLY A 104 -19.30 4.46 32.74
C GLY A 104 -18.84 3.00 32.66
N ILE A 105 -17.70 2.65 33.29
CA ILE A 105 -17.18 1.27 33.37
C ILE A 105 -17.34 0.78 34.82
N ASP A 106 -17.70 -0.48 35.00
CA ASP A 106 -17.84 -1.07 36.34
C ASP A 106 -16.50 -0.98 37.10
N PRO A 107 -16.44 -0.29 38.25
CA PRO A 107 -15.22 -0.15 39.04
C PRO A 107 -14.72 -1.48 39.63
N LYS A 108 -15.54 -2.53 39.64
CA LYS A 108 -15.17 -3.87 40.10
C LYS A 108 -14.53 -4.73 39.01
N ALA A 109 -14.61 -4.33 37.74
CA ALA A 109 -13.96 -5.04 36.64
C ALA A 109 -12.44 -5.06 36.81
N SER A 110 -11.78 -6.08 36.27
CA SER A 110 -10.31 -6.14 36.32
C SER A 110 -9.69 -4.99 35.52
N ARG A 111 -8.46 -4.58 35.85
CA ARG A 111 -7.78 -3.48 35.14
C ARG A 111 -7.65 -3.74 33.63
N ASP A 112 -7.43 -4.99 33.25
CA ASP A 112 -7.33 -5.41 31.85
C ASP A 112 -8.69 -5.33 31.14
N GLU A 113 -9.76 -5.73 31.83
CA GLU A 113 -11.13 -5.61 31.32
C GLU A 113 -11.56 -4.15 31.18
N GLN A 114 -11.23 -3.30 32.16
CA GLN A 114 -11.45 -1.86 32.08
C GLN A 114 -10.68 -1.24 30.89
N ALA A 115 -9.43 -1.67 30.65
CA ALA A 115 -8.63 -1.21 29.52
C ALA A 115 -9.23 -1.63 28.16
N LEU A 116 -9.73 -2.86 28.05
CA LEU A 116 -10.41 -3.34 26.85
C LEU A 116 -11.71 -2.59 26.58
N LEU A 117 -12.52 -2.36 27.60
CA LEU A 117 -13.77 -1.60 27.50
C LEU A 117 -13.51 -0.14 27.13
N LEU A 118 -12.44 0.46 27.65
CA LEU A 118 -12.00 1.79 27.27
C LEU A 118 -11.57 1.84 25.79
N ALA A 119 -10.78 0.87 25.34
CA ALA A 119 -10.31 0.78 23.96
C ALA A 119 -11.46 0.61 22.94
N GLN A 120 -12.49 -0.15 23.29
CA GLN A 120 -13.68 -0.30 22.44
C GLN A 120 -14.49 1.01 22.31
N ARG A 121 -14.46 1.88 23.33
CA ARG A 121 -15.21 3.14 23.37
C ARG A 121 -14.43 4.34 22.82
N LEU A 122 -13.11 4.23 22.74
CA LEU A 122 -12.20 5.27 22.25
C LEU A 122 -12.55 5.85 20.86
N PRO A 123 -12.87 5.05 19.82
CA PRO A 123 -13.16 5.58 18.49
C PRO A 123 -14.33 6.56 18.48
N ILE A 124 -15.35 6.29 19.31
CA ILE A 124 -16.53 7.15 19.45
C ILE A 124 -16.16 8.44 20.18
N GLY A 125 -15.42 8.35 21.29
CA GLY A 125 -14.97 9.51 22.06
C GLY A 125 -14.03 10.44 21.29
N LEU A 126 -13.13 9.89 20.47
CA LEU A 126 -12.21 10.67 19.64
C LEU A 126 -12.93 11.34 18.46
N SER A 127 -13.98 10.72 17.91
CA SER A 127 -14.79 11.32 16.85
C SER A 127 -15.55 12.55 17.36
N GLN A 128 -16.13 12.48 18.56
CA GLN A 128 -16.83 13.60 19.19
C GLN A 128 -15.89 14.78 19.52
N LEU A 129 -14.64 14.51 19.86
CA LEU A 129 -13.64 15.57 20.08
C LEU A 129 -13.20 16.23 18.78
N ARG A 130 -13.09 15.49 17.67
CA ARG A 130 -12.74 16.05 16.37
C ARG A 130 -13.77 17.08 15.90
N ASP A 131 -15.04 16.81 16.15
CA ASP A 131 -16.15 17.70 15.75
C ASP A 131 -16.27 18.96 16.63
N LEU A 132 -15.61 18.97 17.80
CA LEU A 132 -15.60 20.10 18.76
C LEU A 132 -14.34 20.99 18.65
N LEU A 133 -13.34 20.59 17.85
CA LEU A 133 -12.17 21.42 17.62
C LEU A 133 -12.50 22.50 16.57
N PRO A 134 -12.13 23.78 16.80
CA PRO A 134 -12.25 24.79 15.75
C PRO A 134 -11.39 24.39 14.55
N ASP A 135 -11.86 24.72 13.35
CA ASP A 135 -11.10 24.55 12.11
C ASP A 135 -9.69 25.14 12.33
N PRO A 136 -8.62 24.42 11.90
CA PRO A 136 -7.29 24.98 11.98
C PRO A 136 -7.31 26.30 11.20
N VAL A 137 -7.10 27.41 11.92
CA VAL A 137 -6.94 28.74 11.33
C VAL A 137 -5.89 28.59 10.24
N THR A 138 -6.34 28.67 8.99
CA THR A 138 -5.44 28.65 7.85
C THR A 138 -4.60 29.92 8.00
N PRO A 139 -3.25 29.84 8.11
CA PRO A 139 -2.45 31.05 8.16
C PRO A 139 -2.70 31.82 6.86
N ASP A 140 -3.32 32.98 7.04
CA ASP A 140 -3.63 34.01 6.07
C ASP A 140 -2.37 34.24 5.20
N HIS A 141 -2.40 33.77 3.96
CA HIS A 141 -1.37 34.13 3.00
C HIS A 141 -1.69 35.54 2.55
N PRO A 142 -0.85 36.55 2.85
CA PRO A 142 -1.11 37.89 2.36
C PRO A 142 -1.04 37.87 0.84
N GLU A 143 -2.13 38.41 0.30
CA GLU A 143 -2.45 38.62 -1.10
C GLU A 143 -1.28 39.26 -1.87
N ARG A 144 -1.06 38.77 -3.09
CA ARG A 144 -0.13 39.34 -4.07
C ARG A 144 -0.54 40.79 -4.37
N ALA A 145 0.38 41.73 -4.23
CA ALA A 145 0.30 43.05 -4.86
C ALA A 145 1.46 43.21 -5.85
N ASP A 146 1.08 43.22 -7.12
CA ASP A 146 1.67 43.85 -8.30
C ASP A 146 2.96 44.66 -8.12
N VAL A 147 4.00 44.30 -8.91
CA VAL A 147 4.78 45.28 -9.67
C VAL A 147 5.16 44.65 -11.02
N ASP A 148 4.30 44.83 -12.01
CA ASP A 148 4.65 44.81 -13.42
C ASP A 148 5.08 46.23 -13.80
N GLU A 149 6.36 46.44 -14.10
CA GLU A 149 6.76 47.62 -14.89
C GLU A 149 8.06 47.37 -15.68
N ALA A 150 7.85 46.94 -16.92
CA ALA A 150 8.45 47.51 -18.12
C ALA A 150 9.96 47.85 -18.14
N ARG A 151 10.73 47.01 -18.83
CA ARG A 151 11.72 47.48 -19.83
C ARG A 151 11.98 46.36 -20.85
N ALA A 152 11.18 46.30 -21.92
CA ALA A 152 11.48 46.93 -23.21
C ALA A 152 12.69 46.30 -23.96
N MET A 153 12.38 45.25 -24.74
CA MET A 153 12.77 45.00 -26.16
C MET A 153 14.27 44.92 -26.57
N PRO A 154 14.60 44.46 -27.80
CA PRO A 154 14.15 43.24 -28.52
C PRO A 154 15.30 42.49 -29.28
N HIS A 155 15.18 41.15 -29.39
CA HIS A 155 15.34 40.30 -30.59
C HIS A 155 16.64 40.34 -31.49
N PRO A 156 16.82 39.44 -32.51
CA PRO A 156 17.85 38.39 -32.54
C PRO A 156 18.82 38.44 -33.77
N GLU A 157 19.58 37.33 -33.97
CA GLU A 157 20.10 36.73 -35.25
C GLU A 157 21.63 36.46 -35.29
N PRO A 158 22.17 35.63 -36.22
CA PRO A 158 21.82 34.25 -36.52
C PRO A 158 23.07 33.34 -36.68
N ILE A 159 22.82 32.09 -37.03
CA ILE A 159 23.75 31.00 -37.34
C ILE A 159 24.71 31.35 -38.50
N ARG A 160 26.00 31.00 -38.36
CA ARG A 160 26.88 30.66 -39.49
C ARG A 160 27.89 29.60 -39.09
#